data_AF-A0A4V1RX52-F1
#
_entry.id   AF-A0A4V1RX52-F1
#
_cell.length_a   1.000
_cell.length_b   1.000
_cell.length_c   1.000
_cell.angle_alpha   90.00
_cell.angle_beta   90.00
_cell.angle_gamma   90.00
#
_symmetry.space_group_name_H-M   'P 1'
#
loop_
_entity.id
_entity.type
_entity.pdbx_description
1 polymer ?
#
loop_
_entity_poly.entity_id
_entity_poly.type
_entity_poly.pdbx_seq_one_letter_code
_entity_poly.pdbx_strand_id
1 'polypeptide(L)'
;WDVLFSAIRDKSSLPDHLREIAIVRTAVLNKAWYEWGWHAPLLQDTEPFRQSPNKIHTVADPNPLDPGELDEVEWTVLKFADEITKNINPTDNTFEKLRSVCGFSNREIVELTATVSGYNFASRECEHREFVAGTESSDS
;
A
#
# COMPACT_ATOMS: atom_id res chain seq x y z
N TRP A 1 -12.13 -3.54 13.90
CA TRP A 1 -11.17 -3.24 12.82
C TRP A 1 -11.84 -2.50 11.68
N ASP A 2 -13.09 -2.84 11.32
CA ASP A 2 -13.86 -2.18 10.26
C ASP A 2 -13.91 -0.64 10.36
N VAL A 3 -14.18 -0.10 11.56
CA VAL A 3 -14.21 1.36 11.79
C VAL A 3 -12.86 2.03 11.46
N LEU A 4 -11.75 1.35 11.77
CA LEU A 4 -10.41 1.85 11.46
C LEU A 4 -10.18 1.84 9.94
N PHE A 5 -10.50 0.75 9.25
CA PHE A 5 -10.30 0.65 7.80
C PHE A 5 -11.22 1.58 7.00
N SER A 6 -12.45 1.81 7.46
CA SER A 6 -13.31 2.85 6.92
C SER A 6 -12.72 4.24 7.14
N ALA A 7 -12.07 4.52 8.27
CA ALA A 7 -11.39 5.80 8.45
C ALA A 7 -10.18 5.94 7.51
N ILE A 8 -9.38 4.89 7.35
CA ILE A 8 -8.21 4.87 6.45
C ILE A 8 -8.62 5.09 4.99
N ARG A 9 -9.69 4.44 4.51
CA ARG A 9 -10.14 4.55 3.12
C ARG A 9 -10.99 5.80 2.87
N ASP A 10 -11.96 6.06 3.73
CA ASP A 10 -13.05 7.00 3.41
C ASP A 10 -12.83 8.40 4.04
N LYS A 11 -11.89 8.53 4.98
CA LYS A 11 -11.62 9.79 5.72
C LYS A 11 -10.17 10.25 5.63
N SER A 12 -9.39 9.69 4.71
CA SER A 12 -8.03 10.12 4.43
C SER A 12 -8.01 11.39 3.59
N SER A 13 -7.03 12.25 3.83
CA SER A 13 -6.72 13.41 2.97
C SER A 13 -5.79 13.06 1.81
N LEU A 14 -5.24 11.84 1.80
CA LEU A 14 -4.39 11.37 0.70
C LEU A 14 -5.20 11.19 -0.59
N PRO A 15 -4.63 11.57 -1.75
CA PRO A 15 -5.19 11.18 -3.04
C PRO A 15 -5.35 9.66 -3.17
N ASP A 16 -6.46 9.23 -3.77
CA ASP A 16 -6.81 7.81 -3.84
C ASP A 16 -5.68 6.96 -4.44
N HIS A 17 -5.07 7.37 -5.56
CA HIS A 17 -3.98 6.63 -6.18
C HIS A 17 -2.76 6.43 -5.26
N LEU A 18 -2.40 7.43 -4.44
CA LEU A 18 -1.28 7.30 -3.50
C LEU A 18 -1.64 6.39 -2.33
N ARG A 19 -2.87 6.48 -1.83
CA ARG A 19 -3.38 5.55 -0.81
C ARG A 19 -3.36 4.12 -1.34
N GLU A 20 -3.89 3.89 -2.53
CA GLU A 20 -3.94 2.54 -3.13
C GLU A 20 -2.55 2.01 -3.50
N ILE A 21 -1.58 2.85 -3.92
CA ILE A 21 -0.17 2.44 -4.07
C ILE A 21 0.34 1.86 -2.75
N ALA A 22 0.15 2.58 -1.63
CA ALA A 22 0.62 2.13 -0.33
C ALA A 22 0.01 0.78 0.08
N ILE A 23 -1.28 0.57 -0.23
CA ILE A 23 -2.01 -0.66 0.07
C ILE A 23 -1.52 -1.82 -0.79
N VAL A 24 -1.57 -1.67 -2.12
CA VAL A 24 -1.15 -2.69 -3.08
C VAL A 24 0.30 -3.07 -2.83
N ARG A 25 1.16 -2.09 -2.54
CA ARG A 25 2.57 -2.34 -2.26
C ARG A 25 2.77 -3.18 -1.00
N THR A 26 2.03 -2.87 0.07
CA THR A 26 2.06 -3.64 1.31
C THR A 26 1.61 -5.08 1.07
N ALA A 27 0.53 -5.27 0.32
CA ALA A 27 0.01 -6.59 -0.02
C ALA A 27 1.03 -7.43 -0.82
N VAL A 28 1.71 -6.83 -1.82
CA VAL A 28 2.77 -7.50 -2.59
C VAL A 28 3.91 -7.97 -1.69
N LEU A 29 4.40 -7.12 -0.79
CA LEU A 29 5.51 -7.45 0.10
C LEU A 29 5.16 -8.52 1.13
N ASN A 30 3.92 -8.49 1.62
CA ASN A 30 3.41 -9.48 2.57
C ASN A 30 2.90 -10.76 1.87
N LYS A 31 2.83 -10.78 0.54
CA LYS A 31 2.21 -11.86 -0.27
C LYS A 31 0.71 -12.06 0.04
N ALA A 32 0.03 -11.00 0.47
CA ALA A 32 -1.39 -11.02 0.80
C ALA A 32 -2.25 -10.91 -0.45
N TRP A 33 -2.42 -12.02 -1.17
CA TRP A 33 -3.05 -12.01 -2.50
C TRP A 33 -4.54 -11.73 -2.46
N TYR A 34 -5.21 -12.07 -1.36
CA TYR A 34 -6.60 -11.69 -1.13
C TYR A 34 -6.77 -10.17 -1.15
N GLU A 35 -5.98 -9.45 -0.35
CA GLU A 35 -6.01 -7.98 -0.30
C GLU A 35 -5.61 -7.37 -1.65
N TRP A 36 -4.56 -7.93 -2.27
CA TRP A 36 -4.11 -7.49 -3.59
C TRP A 36 -5.24 -7.60 -4.63
N GLY A 37 -6.02 -8.68 -4.61
CA GLY A 37 -7.14 -8.90 -5.54
C GLY A 37 -8.24 -7.84 -5.44
N TRP A 38 -8.45 -7.24 -4.27
CA TRP A 38 -9.39 -6.14 -4.08
C TRP A 38 -8.81 -4.78 -4.45
N HIS A 39 -7.54 -4.53 -4.09
CA HIS A 39 -6.95 -3.21 -4.17
C HIS A 39 -6.24 -2.91 -5.49
N ALA A 40 -5.69 -3.92 -6.17
CA ALA A 40 -5.05 -3.70 -7.47
C ALA A 40 -6.03 -3.17 -8.54
N PRO A 41 -7.28 -3.67 -8.66
CA PRO A 41 -8.28 -3.07 -9.56
C PRO A 41 -8.62 -1.62 -9.18
N LEU A 42 -8.77 -1.33 -7.88
CA LEU A 42 -9.06 0.03 -7.40
C LEU A 42 -7.93 1.00 -7.76
N LEU A 43 -6.67 0.58 -7.62
CA LEU A 43 -5.52 1.36 -8.05
C LEU A 43 -5.54 1.60 -9.56
N GLN A 44 -5.80 0.56 -10.35
CA GLN A 44 -5.89 0.65 -11.81
C GLN A 44 -7.00 1.57 -12.29
N ASP A 45 -8.11 1.67 -11.55
CA ASP A 45 -9.26 2.53 -11.89
C ASP A 45 -9.02 4.02 -11.60
N THR A 46 -7.96 4.37 -10.86
CA THR A 46 -7.58 5.77 -10.61
C THR A 46 -7.12 6.46 -11.90
N GLU A 47 -7.38 7.77 -12.02
CA GLU A 47 -7.04 8.52 -13.24
C GLU A 47 -5.56 8.39 -13.66
N PRO A 48 -4.56 8.51 -12.75
CA PRO A 48 -3.15 8.38 -13.14
C PRO A 48 -2.78 7.00 -13.69
N PHE A 49 -3.41 5.94 -13.19
CA PHE A 49 -3.15 4.56 -13.62
C PHE A 49 -3.94 4.17 -14.87
N ARG A 50 -5.14 4.74 -15.08
CA ARG A 50 -5.86 4.60 -16.35
C ARG A 50 -5.11 5.24 -17.52
N GLN A 51 -4.39 6.34 -17.27
CA GLN A 51 -3.58 7.02 -18.29
C GLN A 51 -2.25 6.32 -18.56
N SER A 52 -1.72 5.57 -17.59
CA SER A 52 -0.44 4.87 -17.70
C SER A 52 -0.54 3.44 -17.13
N PRO A 53 -1.17 2.50 -17.86
CA PRO A 53 -1.52 1.18 -17.33
C PRO A 53 -0.32 0.34 -16.87
N ASN A 54 0.88 0.60 -17.38
CA ASN A 54 2.07 -0.16 -17.01
C ASN A 54 2.63 0.23 -15.64
N LYS A 55 2.21 1.36 -15.04
CA LYS A 55 2.59 1.77 -13.68
C LYS A 55 2.37 0.66 -12.65
N ILE A 56 1.30 -0.13 -12.83
CA ILE A 56 0.97 -1.25 -11.92
C ILE A 56 2.08 -2.31 -11.88
N HIS A 57 2.86 -2.48 -12.97
CA HIS A 57 3.94 -3.45 -13.02
C HIS A 57 5.07 -3.07 -12.06
N THR A 58 5.42 -1.78 -11.97
CA THR A 58 6.41 -1.31 -10.98
C THR A 58 5.91 -1.49 -9.55
N VAL A 59 4.63 -1.20 -9.29
CA VAL A 59 4.05 -1.39 -7.95
C VAL A 59 4.02 -2.87 -7.54
N ALA A 60 3.74 -3.75 -8.50
CA ALA A 60 3.63 -5.21 -8.32
C ALA A 60 4.98 -5.95 -8.29
N ASP A 61 6.07 -5.36 -8.80
CA ASP A 61 7.42 -5.94 -8.70
C ASP A 61 7.91 -5.83 -7.25
N PRO A 62 8.15 -6.93 -6.51
CA PRO A 62 8.59 -6.87 -5.11
C PRO A 62 9.92 -6.14 -4.89
N ASN A 63 10.79 -6.03 -5.90
CA ASN A 63 12.08 -5.34 -5.81
C ASN A 63 12.36 -4.49 -7.06
N PRO A 64 11.59 -3.41 -7.29
CA PRO A 64 11.77 -2.57 -8.47
C PRO A 64 13.09 -1.80 -8.36
N LEU A 65 13.90 -1.86 -9.42
CA LEU A 65 15.20 -1.19 -9.49
C LEU A 65 15.08 0.28 -9.95
N ASP A 66 14.01 0.60 -10.68
CA ASP A 66 13.73 1.92 -11.22
C ASP A 66 12.21 2.23 -11.13
N PRO A 67 11.80 3.52 -11.20
CA PRO A 67 10.39 3.90 -11.06
C PRO A 67 9.52 3.49 -12.26
N GLY A 68 10.10 3.10 -13.40
CA GLY A 68 9.37 2.88 -14.64
C GLY A 68 8.57 4.13 -15.04
N GLU A 69 7.26 3.98 -15.17
CA GLU A 69 6.33 5.07 -15.51
C GLU A 69 5.82 5.86 -14.29
N LEU A 70 6.16 5.46 -13.05
CA LEU A 70 5.73 6.18 -11.86
C LEU A 70 6.38 7.57 -11.81
N ASP A 71 5.60 8.57 -11.43
CA ASP A 71 6.16 9.88 -11.14
C ASP A 71 6.94 9.88 -9.81
N GLU A 72 7.59 10.99 -9.51
CA GLU A 72 8.44 11.09 -8.32
C GLU A 72 7.65 10.97 -7.01
N VAL A 73 6.38 11.41 -6.98
CA VAL A 73 5.50 11.33 -5.82
C VAL A 73 5.07 9.88 -5.59
N GLU A 74 4.58 9.22 -6.63
CA GLU A 74 4.16 7.82 -6.61
C GLU A 74 5.33 6.90 -6.22
N TRP A 75 6.52 7.12 -6.78
CA TRP A 75 7.72 6.37 -6.43
C TRP A 75 8.12 6.57 -4.96
N THR A 76 8.05 7.81 -4.46
CA THR A 76 8.37 8.09 -3.06
C THR A 76 7.40 7.39 -2.11
N VAL A 77 6.10 7.37 -2.42
CA VAL A 77 5.08 6.65 -1.64
C VAL A 77 5.33 5.14 -1.66
N LEU A 78 5.70 4.58 -2.82
CA LEU A 78 6.08 3.16 -2.94
C LEU A 78 7.28 2.84 -2.03
N LYS A 79 8.35 3.64 -2.09
CA LYS A 79 9.54 3.40 -1.25
C LYS A 79 9.27 3.58 0.23
N PHE A 80 8.40 4.50 0.60
CA PHE A 80 7.95 4.64 1.97
C PHE A 80 7.20 3.38 2.45
N ALA A 81 6.26 2.86 1.64
CA ALA A 81 5.55 1.63 1.98
C ALA A 81 6.50 0.42 2.13
N ASP A 82 7.56 0.33 1.30
CA ASP A 82 8.63 -0.65 1.46
C ASP A 82 9.32 -0.56 2.81
N GLU A 83 9.75 0.63 3.19
CA GLU A 83 10.54 0.84 4.41
C GLU A 83 9.72 0.56 5.66
N ILE A 84 8.47 1.03 5.73
CA ILE A 84 7.59 0.76 6.87
C ILE A 84 7.28 -0.73 6.97
N THR A 85 7.02 -1.41 5.84
CA THR A 85 6.67 -2.83 5.83
C THR A 85 7.87 -3.73 6.18
N LYS A 86 9.07 -3.39 5.71
CA LYS A 86 10.28 -4.22 5.89
C LYS A 86 11.03 -3.90 7.19
N ASN A 87 11.12 -2.61 7.57
CA ASN A 87 12.05 -2.13 8.60
C ASN A 87 11.41 -1.24 9.67
N ILE A 88 10.07 -1.08 9.69
CA ILE A 88 9.27 -0.26 10.62
C ILE A 88 9.54 1.24 10.54
N ASN A 89 10.80 1.65 10.51
CA ASN A 89 11.22 3.05 10.46
C ASN A 89 11.59 3.44 9.03
N PRO A 90 11.02 4.53 8.49
CA PRO A 90 11.48 5.09 7.25
C PRO A 90 12.85 5.75 7.46
N THR A 91 13.64 5.84 6.40
CA THR A 91 14.90 6.60 6.42
C THR A 91 14.60 8.10 6.47
N ASP A 92 15.51 8.89 7.05
CA ASP A 92 15.39 10.37 7.06
C ASP A 92 15.24 10.93 5.65
N ASN A 93 15.92 10.32 4.67
CA ASN A 93 15.84 10.70 3.27
C ASN A 93 14.43 10.46 2.68
N THR A 94 13.81 9.31 2.94
CA THR A 94 12.45 9.03 2.47
C THR A 94 11.44 9.94 3.17
N PHE A 95 11.60 10.17 4.47
CA PHE A 95 10.78 11.12 5.22
C PHE A 95 10.87 12.54 4.62
N GLU A 96 12.08 13.00 4.31
CA GLU A 96 12.28 14.34 3.75
C GLU A 96 11.72 14.46 2.33
N LYS A 97 11.77 13.40 1.52
CA LYS A 97 11.13 13.37 0.20
C LYS A 97 9.62 13.45 0.29
N LEU A 98 8.98 12.82 1.28
CA LEU A 98 7.53 12.98 1.48
C LEU A 98 7.15 14.46 1.71
N ARG A 99 7.99 15.23 2.40
CA ARG A 99 7.75 16.67 2.58
C ARG A 99 8.07 17.50 1.34
N SER A 100 9.26 17.31 0.79
CA SER A 100 9.80 18.19 -0.27
C SER A 100 9.28 17.87 -1.66
N VAL A 101 9.12 16.59 -1.99
CA VAL A 101 8.66 16.10 -3.30
C VAL A 101 7.15 15.94 -3.31
N CYS A 102 6.59 15.23 -2.33
CA CYS A 102 5.15 14.97 -2.28
C CYS A 102 4.36 16.17 -1.73
N GLY A 103 5.03 17.15 -1.11
CA GLY A 103 4.38 18.30 -0.51
C GLY A 103 3.54 17.95 0.72
N PHE A 104 3.74 16.76 1.31
CA PHE A 104 2.87 16.26 2.37
C PHE A 104 3.09 17.02 3.68
N SER A 105 1.98 17.39 4.29
CA SER A 105 1.91 17.82 5.68
C SER A 105 2.22 16.66 6.63
N ASN A 106 2.57 17.00 7.89
CA ASN A 106 2.75 15.98 8.92
C ASN A 106 1.49 15.10 9.10
N ARG A 107 0.30 15.64 8.85
CA ARG A 107 -0.95 14.89 8.92
C ARG A 107 -1.00 13.81 7.82
N GLU A 108 -0.73 14.18 6.58
CA GLU A 108 -0.72 13.24 5.45
C GLU A 108 0.33 12.14 5.63
N ILE A 109 1.51 12.48 6.17
CA ILE A 109 2.54 11.47 6.49
C ILE A 109 2.05 10.49 7.56
N VAL A 110 1.34 10.97 8.59
CA VAL A 110 0.73 10.11 9.60
C VAL A 110 -0.38 9.25 9.00
N GLU A 111 -1.24 9.80 8.15
CA GLU A 111 -2.29 9.05 7.45
C GLU A 111 -1.71 7.99 6.51
N LEU A 112 -0.59 8.28 5.83
CA LEU A 112 0.14 7.31 5.00
C LEU A 112 0.74 6.19 5.85
N THR A 113 1.37 6.55 6.98
CA THR A 113 1.91 5.58 7.94
C THR A 113 0.80 4.68 8.49
N ALA A 114 -0.34 5.25 8.85
CA ALA A 114 -1.50 4.51 9.33
C ALA A 114 -2.08 3.59 8.26
N THR A 115 -2.09 4.02 7.00
CA THR A 115 -2.52 3.19 5.86
C THR A 115 -1.60 1.97 5.72
N VAL A 116 -0.29 2.17 5.61
CA VAL A 116 0.68 1.06 5.47
C VAL A 116 0.64 0.13 6.69
N SER A 117 0.54 0.68 7.89
CA SER A 117 0.48 -0.11 9.13
C SER A 117 -0.83 -0.91 9.24
N GLY A 118 -1.95 -0.30 8.85
CA GLY A 118 -3.26 -0.94 8.82
C GLY A 118 -3.27 -2.14 7.88
N TYR A 119 -2.76 -2.00 6.67
CA TYR A 119 -2.69 -3.13 5.74
C TYR A 119 -1.62 -4.15 6.11
N ASN A 120 -0.55 -3.76 6.81
CA ASN A 120 0.33 -4.74 7.44
C ASN A 120 -0.42 -5.62 8.45
N PHE A 121 -1.33 -5.04 9.24
CA PHE A 121 -2.21 -5.81 10.12
C PHE A 121 -3.16 -6.69 9.31
N ALA A 122 -3.87 -6.14 8.32
CA ALA A 122 -4.89 -6.90 7.58
C ALA A 122 -4.30 -8.01 6.71
N SER A 123 -3.10 -7.84 6.14
CA SER A 123 -2.36 -8.90 5.44
C SER A 123 -2.19 -10.13 6.31
N ARG A 124 -1.81 -9.93 7.59
CA ARG A 124 -1.62 -11.03 8.54
C ARG A 124 -2.94 -11.68 8.91
N GLU A 125 -4.01 -10.89 9.04
CA GLU A 125 -5.34 -11.37 9.38
C GLU A 125 -5.95 -12.23 8.26
N CYS A 126 -5.88 -11.77 7.01
CA CYS A 126 -6.41 -12.47 5.84
C CYS A 126 -5.70 -13.83 5.63
N GLU A 127 -4.37 -13.86 5.67
CA GLU A 127 -3.60 -15.10 5.50
C GLU A 127 -3.90 -16.12 6.61
N HIS A 128 -4.10 -15.68 7.86
CA HIS A 128 -4.48 -16.58 8.94
C HIS A 128 -5.94 -17.07 8.82
N ARG A 129 -6.86 -16.26 8.29
CA ARG A 129 -8.22 -16.72 7.99
C ARG A 129 -8.23 -17.85 6.97
N GLU A 130 -7.42 -17.74 5.91
CA GLU A 130 -7.30 -18.81 4.90
C GLU A 130 -6.74 -20.09 5.52
N PHE A 131 -5.74 -19.99 6.40
CA PHE A 131 -5.20 -21.14 7.12
C PHE A 131 -6.26 -21.81 8.01
N VAL A 132 -7.02 -21.05 8.80
CA VAL A 132 -8.07 -21.59 9.68
C VAL A 132 -9.20 -22.24 8.88
N ALA A 133 -9.68 -21.59 7.81
CA ALA A 133 -10.71 -22.15 6.94
C ALA A 133 -10.25 -23.45 6.25
N GLY A 134 -8.98 -23.53 5.86
CA GLY A 134 -8.37 -24.74 5.32
C GLY A 134 -8.42 -25.90 6.32
N THR A 135 -8.06 -25.65 7.58
CA THR A 135 -8.06 -26.67 8.64
C THR A 135 -9.46 -27.19 8.99
N GLU A 136 -10.47 -26.32 8.99
CA GLU A 136 -11.86 -26.73 9.26
C GLU A 136 -12.43 -27.63 8.15
N SER A 137 -12.02 -27.42 6.89
CA SER A 137 -12.44 -28.23 5.74
C SER A 137 -11.75 -29.59 5.64
N SER A 138 -10.56 -29.75 6.23
CA SER A 138 -9.84 -31.04 6.26
C SER A 138 -10.31 -31.97 7.38
N ASP A 139 -10.98 -31.42 8.40
CA ASP A 139 -11.48 -32.15 9.57
C ASP A 139 -12.96 -32.60 9.42
N SER A 140 -13.58 -32.33 8.27
CA SER A 140 -14.97 -32.72 7.91
C SER A 140 -15.01 -33.79 6.83
#